data_AF-A0A7S0M4S6-F1
#
_entry.id   AF-A0A7S0M4S6-F1
#
_cell.length_a   1.000
_cell.length_b   1.000
_cell.length_c   1.000
_cell.angle_alpha   90.00
_cell.angle_beta   90.00
_cell.angle_gamma   90.00
#
_symmetry.space_group_name_H-M   'P 1'
#
loop_
_entity.id
_entity.type
_entity.pdbx_description
1 polymer ?
#
loop_
_entity_poly.entity_id
_entity_poly.type
_entity_poly.pdbx_seq_one_letter_code
_entity_poly.pdbx_strand_id
1 'polypeptide(L)'
;ALARTGAQRFEPLRLFVVVLMWPGLMEPEYHTPVFKRLCAAVNQLAPEQRDAVQRWLRDCPPRMFREVIVAFQQFITIYVNEYRCIDDHVAAATKVLGLLNAANVVARHVSFRELYNDAINELVDFTEDFARWRDTQRCSFSFCAHPYVLDPSTKSRLLQLDANHQMRSQIRGALFRSIFGGSECPYLILKVRREHIVRDTLLQISANGGDDLKKPLKVIFKGEEGIDEGG
;
A
#
# COMPACT_ATOMS: atom_id res chain seq x y z
N ALA A 1 -29.92 20.04 -23.15
CA ALA A 1 -29.94 21.00 -22.03
C ALA A 1 -29.47 20.38 -20.71
N LEU A 2 -29.89 19.17 -20.35
CA LEU A 2 -29.56 18.51 -19.06
C LEU A 2 -28.10 18.06 -18.86
N ALA A 3 -27.31 17.87 -19.93
CA ALA A 3 -25.88 17.53 -19.81
C ALA A 3 -24.98 18.75 -19.51
N ARG A 4 -25.43 19.97 -19.82
CA ARG A 4 -24.66 21.21 -19.60
C ARG A 4 -24.70 21.68 -18.13
N THR A 5 -25.78 21.39 -17.41
CA THR A 5 -25.95 21.75 -16.00
C THR A 5 -25.09 20.92 -15.04
N GLY A 6 -24.82 19.65 -15.36
CA GLY A 6 -23.94 18.80 -14.55
C GLY A 6 -22.46 19.18 -14.62
N ALA A 7 -21.98 19.65 -15.78
CA ALA A 7 -20.59 20.07 -15.97
C ALA A 7 -20.26 21.40 -15.27
N GLN A 8 -21.20 22.36 -15.29
CA GLN A 8 -21.04 23.66 -14.60
C GLN A 8 -21.03 23.53 -13.08
N ARG A 9 -21.72 22.52 -12.51
CA ARG A 9 -21.78 22.27 -11.06
C ARG A 9 -20.40 22.13 -10.42
N PHE A 10 -19.42 21.61 -11.15
CA PHE A 10 -18.08 21.35 -10.64
C PHE A 10 -17.04 22.39 -11.05
N GLU A 11 -17.37 23.37 -11.91
CA GLU A 11 -16.39 24.36 -12.40
C GLU A 11 -15.55 25.05 -11.31
N PRO A 12 -16.11 25.45 -10.14
CA PRO A 12 -15.30 26.03 -9.07
C PRO A 12 -14.16 25.13 -8.58
N LEU A 13 -14.30 23.81 -8.71
CA LEU A 13 -13.28 22.83 -8.32
C LEU A 13 -12.05 22.86 -9.23
N ARG A 14 -12.12 23.51 -10.40
CA ARG A 14 -10.92 23.74 -11.23
C ARG A 14 -9.85 24.52 -10.49
N LEU A 15 -10.24 25.32 -9.48
CA LEU A 15 -9.30 26.00 -8.60
C LEU A 15 -8.34 25.01 -7.92
N PHE A 16 -8.79 23.80 -7.54
CA PHE A 16 -7.90 22.79 -6.97
C PHE A 16 -6.80 22.41 -7.95
N VAL A 17 -7.13 22.22 -9.24
CA VAL A 17 -6.14 21.89 -10.27
C VAL A 17 -5.18 23.06 -10.47
N VAL A 18 -5.70 24.30 -10.54
CA VAL A 18 -4.86 25.49 -10.70
C VAL A 18 -3.88 25.63 -9.54
N VAL A 19 -4.34 25.48 -8.30
CA VAL A 19 -3.50 25.60 -7.11
C VAL A 19 -2.53 24.42 -6.98
N LEU A 20 -2.94 23.19 -7.32
CA LEU A 20 -2.04 22.02 -7.37
C LEU A 20 -0.89 22.23 -8.35
N MET A 21 -1.15 22.95 -9.45
CA MET A 21 -0.16 23.23 -10.49
C MET A 21 0.63 24.53 -10.23
N TRP A 22 0.41 25.17 -9.08
CA TRP A 22 1.12 26.41 -8.75
C TRP A 22 2.55 26.10 -8.27
N PRO A 23 3.59 26.65 -8.93
CA PRO A 23 4.99 26.34 -8.59
C PRO A 23 5.37 26.67 -7.14
N GLY A 24 4.69 27.63 -6.51
CA GLY A 24 4.94 27.98 -5.10
C GLY A 24 4.69 26.84 -4.12
N LEU A 25 4.01 25.75 -4.50
CA LEU A 25 3.90 24.58 -3.65
C LEU A 25 5.25 23.90 -3.34
N MET A 26 6.30 24.18 -4.10
CA MET A 26 7.66 23.71 -3.84
C MET A 26 8.36 24.48 -2.71
N GLU A 27 7.94 25.73 -2.46
CA GLU A 27 8.64 26.59 -1.52
C GLU A 27 8.16 26.30 -0.09
N PRO A 28 9.09 26.02 0.85
CA PRO A 28 8.75 25.68 2.23
C PRO A 28 7.90 26.75 2.95
N GLU A 29 8.05 28.02 2.56
CA GLU A 29 7.27 29.15 3.11
C GLU A 29 5.75 29.00 2.89
N TYR A 30 5.34 28.29 1.82
CA TYR A 30 3.92 28.05 1.53
C TYR A 30 3.39 26.72 2.07
N HIS A 31 4.21 25.89 2.71
CA HIS A 31 3.79 24.62 3.28
C HIS A 31 2.63 24.81 4.28
N THR A 32 2.80 25.73 5.23
CA THR A 32 1.80 26.00 6.26
C THR A 32 0.58 26.77 5.76
N PRO A 33 0.72 27.93 5.08
CA PRO A 33 -0.44 28.74 4.71
C PRO A 33 -1.24 28.15 3.54
N VAL A 34 -0.62 27.36 2.65
CA VAL A 34 -1.27 26.88 1.41
C VAL A 34 -1.27 25.36 1.34
N PHE A 35 -0.10 24.71 1.33
CA PHE A 35 0.02 23.27 1.01
C PHE A 35 -0.83 22.39 1.93
N LYS A 36 -0.70 22.57 3.25
CA LYS A 36 -1.47 21.82 4.25
C LYS A 36 -2.98 22.00 4.08
N ARG A 37 -3.43 23.23 3.83
CA ARG A 37 -4.85 23.56 3.65
C ARG A 37 -5.39 22.99 2.34
N LEU A 38 -4.60 23.04 1.26
CA LEU A 38 -4.92 22.42 -0.01
C LEU A 38 -5.13 20.92 0.17
N CYS A 39 -4.21 20.23 0.84
CA CYS A 39 -4.33 18.79 1.08
C CYS A 39 -5.58 18.45 1.90
N ALA A 40 -5.85 19.21 2.97
CA ALA A 40 -7.05 19.03 3.77
C ALA A 40 -8.33 19.22 2.94
N ALA A 41 -8.39 20.29 2.13
CA ALA A 41 -9.55 20.59 1.30
C ALA A 41 -9.77 19.54 0.19
N VAL A 42 -8.72 19.09 -0.49
CA VAL A 42 -8.82 18.00 -1.50
C VAL A 42 -9.32 16.70 -0.85
N ASN A 43 -8.86 16.38 0.36
CA ASN A 43 -9.30 15.19 1.08
C ASN A 43 -10.75 15.27 1.60
N GLN A 44 -11.34 16.47 1.68
CA GLN A 44 -12.74 16.66 2.05
C GLN A 44 -13.70 16.61 0.86
N LEU A 45 -13.20 16.56 -0.37
CA LEU A 45 -14.04 16.44 -1.57
C LEU A 45 -14.90 15.18 -1.51
N ALA A 46 -16.18 15.31 -1.86
CA ALA A 46 -17.09 14.17 -2.05
C ALA A 46 -16.65 13.30 -3.24
N PRO A 47 -17.06 12.02 -3.33
CA PRO A 47 -16.64 11.13 -4.40
C PRO A 47 -16.84 11.71 -5.82
N GLU A 48 -18.01 12.28 -6.11
CA GLU A 48 -18.32 12.92 -7.41
C GLU A 48 -17.36 14.08 -7.74
N GLN A 49 -16.94 14.83 -6.72
CA GLN A 49 -16.04 15.97 -6.84
C GLN A 49 -14.60 15.50 -7.07
N ARG A 50 -14.16 14.47 -6.34
CA ARG A 50 -12.85 13.85 -6.55
C ARG A 50 -12.74 13.29 -7.95
N ASP A 51 -13.78 12.61 -8.44
CA ASP A 51 -13.83 12.10 -9.79
C ASP A 51 -13.63 13.24 -10.79
N ALA A 52 -14.37 14.35 -10.65
CA ALA A 52 -14.24 15.51 -11.53
C ALA A 52 -12.80 16.08 -11.55
N VAL A 53 -12.19 16.28 -10.37
CA VAL A 53 -10.80 16.74 -10.25
C VAL A 53 -9.83 15.75 -10.89
N GLN A 54 -10.00 14.45 -10.63
CA GLN A 54 -9.19 13.40 -11.23
C GLN A 54 -9.30 13.41 -12.75
N ARG A 55 -10.49 13.68 -13.32
CA ARG A 55 -10.62 13.79 -14.79
C ARG A 55 -9.74 14.90 -15.34
N TRP A 56 -9.76 16.08 -14.73
CA TRP A 56 -8.93 17.20 -15.19
C TRP A 56 -7.44 16.94 -14.98
N LEU A 57 -7.05 16.28 -13.88
CA LEU A 57 -5.66 15.88 -13.66
C LEU A 57 -5.16 14.91 -14.75
N ARG A 58 -6.03 14.06 -15.30
CA ARG A 58 -5.68 13.21 -16.47
C ARG A 58 -5.45 14.03 -17.74
N ASP A 59 -6.15 15.14 -17.90
CA ASP A 59 -6.06 15.99 -19.10
C ASP A 59 -4.91 17.03 -18.99
N CYS A 60 -4.24 17.14 -17.84
CA CYS A 60 -3.11 18.05 -17.65
C CYS A 60 -1.89 17.65 -18.49
N PRO A 61 -1.05 18.62 -18.90
CA PRO A 61 0.23 18.30 -19.55
C PRO A 61 1.14 17.46 -18.64
N PRO A 62 1.82 16.41 -19.17
CA PRO A 62 2.66 15.52 -18.37
C PRO A 62 3.73 16.24 -17.54
N ARG A 63 4.30 17.31 -18.09
CA ARG A 63 5.30 18.13 -17.40
C ARG A 63 4.75 18.75 -16.11
N MET A 64 3.59 19.39 -16.21
CA MET A 64 2.96 20.03 -15.04
C MET A 64 2.56 18.97 -14.02
N PHE A 65 2.00 17.85 -14.48
CA PHE A 65 1.67 16.71 -13.63
C PHE A 65 2.87 16.20 -12.83
N ARG A 66 4.04 16.05 -13.48
CA ARG A 66 5.30 15.70 -12.82
C ARG A 66 5.71 16.72 -11.76
N GLU A 67 5.64 18.02 -12.07
CA GLU A 67 5.99 19.08 -11.13
C GLU A 67 5.12 19.00 -9.86
N VAL A 68 3.82 18.68 -9.98
CA VAL A 68 2.96 18.45 -8.81
C VAL A 68 3.42 17.23 -8.01
N ILE A 69 3.71 16.09 -8.66
CA ILE A 69 4.23 14.90 -7.96
C ILE A 69 5.48 15.26 -7.16
N VAL A 70 6.44 15.95 -7.78
CA VAL A 70 7.69 16.35 -7.11
C VAL A 70 7.42 17.24 -5.89
N ALA A 71 6.46 18.17 -5.96
CA ALA A 71 6.12 19.03 -4.82
C ALA A 71 5.60 18.23 -3.62
N PHE A 72 4.74 17.24 -3.89
CA PHE A 72 4.25 16.34 -2.84
C PHE A 72 5.34 15.41 -2.30
N GLN A 73 6.23 14.90 -3.16
CA GLN A 73 7.37 14.11 -2.71
C GLN A 73 8.31 14.92 -1.83
N GLN A 74 8.64 16.15 -2.22
CA GLN A 74 9.51 17.03 -1.44
C GLN A 74 8.88 17.38 -0.09
N PHE A 75 7.60 17.74 -0.06
CA PHE A 75 6.88 18.00 1.18
C PHE A 75 6.96 16.80 2.14
N ILE A 76 6.63 15.60 1.66
CA ILE A 76 6.68 14.37 2.48
C ILE A 76 8.10 14.10 2.95
N THR A 77 9.09 14.21 2.06
CA THR A 77 10.51 13.96 2.35
C THR A 77 11.02 14.88 3.45
N ILE A 78 10.74 16.18 3.39
CA ILE A 78 11.14 17.14 4.42
C ILE A 78 10.55 16.76 5.78
N TYR A 79 9.26 16.42 5.83
CA TYR A 79 8.61 16.07 7.10
C TYR A 79 9.10 14.74 7.69
N VAL A 80 9.26 13.72 6.86
CA VAL A 80 9.70 12.39 7.30
C VAL A 80 11.20 12.40 7.66
N ASN A 81 12.03 13.08 6.88
CA ASN A 81 13.49 13.07 7.06
C ASN A 81 14.00 14.16 8.02
N GLU A 82 13.64 15.42 7.79
CA GLU A 82 14.17 16.55 8.57
C GLU A 82 13.43 16.71 9.88
N TYR A 83 12.09 16.70 9.85
CA TYR A 83 11.27 16.85 11.06
C TYR A 83 11.01 15.54 11.80
N ARG A 84 11.40 14.39 11.22
CA ARG A 84 11.18 13.03 11.79
C ARG A 84 9.73 12.82 12.25
N CYS A 85 8.79 13.34 11.46
CA CYS A 85 7.39 13.43 11.84
C CYS A 85 6.49 12.80 10.78
N ILE A 86 5.55 11.97 11.23
CA ILE A 86 4.45 11.43 10.42
C ILE A 86 3.15 11.87 11.10
N ASP A 87 2.68 13.06 10.71
CA ASP A 87 1.47 13.69 11.25
C ASP A 87 0.31 13.65 10.23
N ASP A 88 -0.81 14.27 10.60
CA ASP A 88 -1.99 14.39 9.73
C ASP A 88 -1.69 15.10 8.41
N HIS A 89 -0.66 15.94 8.34
CA HIS A 89 -0.28 16.64 7.12
C HIS A 89 0.46 15.73 6.15
N VAL A 90 1.39 14.91 6.64
CA VAL A 90 2.03 13.85 5.86
C VAL A 90 0.98 12.85 5.37
N ALA A 91 0.04 12.48 6.24
CA ALA A 91 -1.08 11.62 5.87
C ALA A 91 -1.97 12.24 4.79
N ALA A 92 -2.29 13.54 4.92
CA ALA A 92 -3.11 14.25 3.94
C ALA A 92 -2.41 14.38 2.58
N ALA A 93 -1.12 14.72 2.56
CA ALA A 93 -0.31 14.81 1.34
C ALA A 93 -0.21 13.45 0.65
N THR A 94 0.03 12.37 1.41
CA THR A 94 0.05 11.00 0.88
C THR A 94 -1.27 10.64 0.22
N LYS A 95 -2.42 10.97 0.83
CA LYS A 95 -3.74 10.73 0.23
C LYS A 95 -3.97 11.48 -1.08
N VAL A 96 -3.47 12.71 -1.21
CA VAL A 96 -3.52 13.47 -2.46
C VAL A 96 -2.61 12.86 -3.53
N LEU A 97 -1.43 12.34 -3.17
CA LEU A 97 -0.64 11.50 -4.09
C LEU A 97 -1.45 10.29 -4.59
N GLY A 98 -2.35 9.74 -3.77
CA GLY A 98 -3.30 8.71 -4.20
C GLY A 98 -4.26 9.15 -5.29
N LEU A 99 -4.77 10.39 -5.20
CA LEU A 99 -5.60 10.99 -6.26
C LEU A 99 -4.81 11.17 -7.56
N LEU A 100 -3.56 11.65 -7.45
CA LEU A 100 -2.65 11.77 -8.60
C LEU A 100 -2.33 10.40 -9.19
N ASN A 101 -1.99 9.41 -8.35
CA ASN A 101 -1.76 8.03 -8.80
C ASN A 101 -2.97 7.48 -9.58
N ALA A 102 -4.18 7.68 -9.07
CA ALA A 102 -5.40 7.23 -9.74
C ALA A 102 -5.59 7.90 -11.11
N ALA A 103 -5.21 9.16 -11.28
CA ALA A 103 -5.14 9.80 -12.60
C ALA A 103 -4.03 9.18 -13.48
N ASN A 104 -2.83 8.95 -12.92
CA ASN A 104 -1.67 8.44 -13.64
C ASN A 104 -1.83 6.99 -14.12
N VAL A 105 -2.60 6.16 -13.41
CA VAL A 105 -2.95 4.79 -13.86
C VAL A 105 -3.62 4.80 -15.24
N VAL A 106 -4.41 5.84 -15.53
CA VAL A 106 -5.10 6.00 -16.82
C VAL A 106 -4.26 6.78 -17.82
N ALA A 107 -3.76 7.96 -17.43
CA ALA A 107 -3.10 8.88 -18.36
C ALA A 107 -1.63 8.55 -18.64
N ARG A 108 -0.95 7.86 -17.71
CA ARG A 108 0.47 7.48 -17.78
C ARG A 108 1.41 8.67 -18.06
N HIS A 109 1.13 9.80 -17.41
CA HIS A 109 1.94 11.02 -17.48
C HIS A 109 3.38 10.81 -17.02
N VAL A 110 3.56 10.00 -15.98
CA VAL A 110 4.86 9.70 -15.37
C VAL A 110 5.04 8.22 -15.09
N SER A 111 6.29 7.78 -14.94
CA SER A 111 6.59 6.44 -14.46
C SER A 111 6.09 6.26 -13.02
N PHE A 112 5.60 5.07 -12.67
CA PHE A 112 5.21 4.77 -11.29
C PHE A 112 6.36 4.92 -10.29
N ARG A 113 7.62 4.87 -10.76
CA ARG A 113 8.80 5.13 -9.93
C ARG A 113 8.84 6.57 -9.40
N GLU A 114 8.29 7.53 -10.12
CA GLU A 114 8.22 8.93 -9.67
C GLU A 114 7.26 9.12 -8.48
N LEU A 115 6.40 8.12 -8.20
CA LEU A 115 5.56 8.12 -7.00
C LEU A 115 6.23 7.49 -5.79
N TYR A 116 7.36 6.79 -5.94
CA TYR A 116 8.08 6.25 -4.79
C TYR A 116 8.73 7.39 -4.00
N ASN A 117 8.71 7.27 -2.68
CA ASN A 117 9.34 8.24 -1.79
C ASN A 117 10.47 7.59 -1.00
N ASP A 118 11.72 8.00 -1.25
CA ASP A 118 12.89 7.37 -0.64
C ASP A 118 12.88 7.52 0.89
N ALA A 119 12.52 8.70 1.42
CA ALA A 119 12.43 8.90 2.86
C ALA A 119 11.41 7.98 3.54
N ILE A 120 10.27 7.69 2.88
CA ILE A 120 9.32 6.69 3.37
C ILE A 120 9.97 5.29 3.37
N ASN A 121 10.60 4.90 2.26
CA ASN A 121 11.12 3.53 2.11
C ASN A 121 12.35 3.26 3.00
N GLU A 122 13.14 4.28 3.33
CA GLU A 122 14.38 4.14 4.11
C GLU A 122 14.19 4.38 5.61
N LEU A 123 13.31 5.30 6.00
CA LEU A 123 13.23 5.79 7.39
C LEU A 123 12.03 5.28 8.17
N VAL A 124 11.00 4.75 7.51
CA VAL A 124 9.80 4.23 8.19
C VAL A 124 10.03 2.79 8.65
N ASP A 125 9.74 2.50 9.92
CA ASP A 125 9.65 1.12 10.38
C ASP A 125 8.35 0.46 9.90
N PHE A 126 8.44 -0.26 8.79
CA PHE A 126 7.32 -1.01 8.22
C PHE A 126 6.84 -2.17 9.09
N THR A 127 7.60 -2.59 10.10
CA THR A 127 7.13 -3.59 11.07
C THR A 127 6.04 -2.99 11.96
N GLU A 128 6.31 -1.79 12.48
CA GLU A 128 5.34 -1.03 13.28
C GLU A 128 4.20 -0.49 12.41
N ASP A 129 4.51 0.07 11.23
CA ASP A 129 3.49 0.59 10.33
C ASP A 129 2.50 -0.51 9.88
N PHE A 130 2.99 -1.72 9.59
CA PHE A 130 2.16 -2.88 9.30
C PHE A 130 1.29 -3.30 10.48
N ALA A 131 1.84 -3.29 11.70
CA ALA A 131 1.06 -3.59 12.90
C ALA A 131 -0.08 -2.59 13.11
N ARG A 132 0.17 -1.29 12.88
CA ARG A 132 -0.86 -0.24 12.92
C ARG A 132 -1.90 -0.41 11.81
N TRP A 133 -1.48 -0.73 10.59
CA TRP A 133 -2.39 -1.00 9.47
C TRP A 133 -3.36 -2.15 9.78
N ARG A 134 -2.86 -3.17 10.47
CA ARG A 134 -3.63 -4.34 10.92
C ARG A 134 -4.59 -4.04 12.08
N ASP A 135 -4.27 -3.07 12.93
CA ASP A 135 -5.04 -2.67 14.10
C ASP A 135 -5.77 -1.32 13.85
N THR A 136 -6.87 -1.40 13.11
CA THR A 136 -7.67 -0.23 12.68
C THR A 136 -8.33 0.54 13.84
N GLN A 137 -8.22 0.07 15.08
CA GLN A 137 -8.81 0.72 16.25
C GLN A 137 -7.94 1.85 16.81
N ARG A 138 -6.63 1.86 16.51
CA ARG A 138 -5.65 2.74 17.19
C ARG A 138 -5.11 3.90 16.36
N CYS A 139 -5.14 3.83 15.02
CA CYS A 139 -4.61 4.87 14.13
C CYS A 139 -5.38 4.91 12.80
N SER A 140 -5.56 6.11 12.24
CA SER A 140 -6.29 6.33 10.99
C SER A 140 -5.41 6.27 9.73
N PHE A 141 -4.07 6.28 9.88
CA PHE A 141 -3.12 6.34 8.77
C PHE A 141 -1.98 5.32 8.91
N SER A 142 -1.62 4.73 7.78
CA SER A 142 -0.44 3.87 7.60
C SER A 142 -0.04 3.92 6.13
N PHE A 143 1.27 3.88 5.85
CA PHE A 143 1.77 3.81 4.49
C PHE A 143 1.47 2.47 3.80
N CYS A 144 1.24 1.40 4.55
CA CYS A 144 0.79 0.10 4.02
C CYS A 144 -0.54 0.22 3.23
N ALA A 145 -1.40 1.19 3.56
CA ALA A 145 -2.63 1.46 2.81
C ALA A 145 -2.41 2.29 1.51
N HIS A 146 -1.18 2.74 1.25
CA HIS A 146 -0.84 3.66 0.17
C HIS A 146 0.33 3.12 -0.68
N PRO A 147 0.23 1.93 -1.31
CA PRO A 147 1.36 1.20 -1.89
C PRO A 147 2.05 1.91 -3.09
N TYR A 148 1.46 2.96 -3.65
CA TYR A 148 2.07 3.72 -4.74
C TYR A 148 3.29 4.54 -4.29
N VAL A 149 3.46 4.81 -2.99
CA VAL A 149 4.67 5.46 -2.46
C VAL A 149 5.80 4.50 -2.12
N LEU A 150 5.53 3.20 -2.20
CA LEU A 150 6.45 2.14 -1.79
C LEU A 150 7.17 1.54 -2.98
N ASP A 151 8.47 1.36 -2.83
CA ASP A 151 9.32 0.71 -3.82
C ASP A 151 9.13 -0.82 -3.81
N PRO A 152 9.68 -1.55 -4.79
CA PRO A 152 9.55 -3.02 -4.84
C PRO A 152 10.19 -3.73 -3.64
N SER A 153 11.28 -3.20 -3.08
CA SER A 153 11.98 -3.80 -1.94
C SER A 153 11.10 -3.81 -0.69
N THR A 154 10.54 -2.64 -0.36
CA THR A 154 9.61 -2.44 0.76
C THR A 154 8.34 -3.26 0.56
N LYS A 155 7.78 -3.30 -0.66
CA LYS A 155 6.63 -4.17 -0.97
C LYS A 155 6.94 -5.64 -0.74
N SER A 156 8.12 -6.13 -1.16
CA SER A 156 8.54 -7.50 -0.90
C SER A 156 8.64 -7.78 0.61
N ARG A 157 9.22 -6.86 1.38
CA ARG A 157 9.29 -6.96 2.85
C ARG A 157 7.90 -6.99 3.49
N LEU A 158 6.97 -6.15 3.03
CA LEU A 158 5.58 -6.15 3.52
C LEU A 158 4.84 -7.45 3.20
N LEU A 159 5.04 -8.01 2.00
CA LEU A 159 4.48 -9.33 1.64
C LEU A 159 5.04 -10.43 2.54
N GLN A 160 6.33 -10.39 2.87
CA GLN A 160 6.94 -11.33 3.82
C GLN A 160 6.38 -11.15 5.24
N LEU A 161 6.19 -9.91 5.71
CA LEU A 161 5.57 -9.61 6.99
C LEU A 161 4.14 -10.17 7.07
N ASP A 162 3.34 -9.98 6.02
CA ASP A 162 1.98 -10.51 5.95
C ASP A 162 1.96 -12.05 5.91
N ALA A 163 2.81 -12.68 5.09
CA ALA A 163 2.93 -14.13 5.03
C ALA A 163 3.30 -14.72 6.41
N ASN A 164 4.29 -14.13 7.08
CA ASN A 164 4.69 -14.52 8.43
C ASN A 164 3.57 -14.32 9.45
N HIS A 165 2.78 -13.25 9.33
CA HIS A 165 1.63 -13.00 10.18
C HIS A 165 0.53 -14.06 9.98
N GLN A 166 0.22 -14.39 8.73
CA GLN A 166 -0.77 -15.42 8.39
C GLN A 166 -0.35 -16.79 8.92
N MET A 167 0.91 -17.18 8.70
CA MET A 167 1.47 -18.44 9.23
C MET A 167 1.38 -18.50 10.77
N ARG A 168 1.78 -17.44 11.47
CA ARG A 168 1.68 -17.36 12.94
C ARG A 168 0.23 -17.42 13.43
N SER A 169 -0.70 -16.86 12.68
CA SER A 169 -2.14 -16.96 12.98
C SER A 169 -2.63 -18.41 12.86
N GLN A 170 -2.22 -19.13 11.82
CA GLN A 170 -2.56 -20.54 11.64
C GLN A 170 -1.98 -21.43 12.74
N ILE A 171 -0.71 -21.22 13.12
CA ILE A 171 -0.10 -21.94 14.25
C ILE A 171 -0.92 -21.71 15.52
N ARG A 172 -1.22 -20.45 15.87
CA ARG A 172 -2.00 -20.13 17.08
C ARG A 172 -3.39 -20.76 17.04
N GLY A 173 -4.05 -20.73 15.88
CA GLY A 173 -5.36 -21.35 15.68
C GLY A 173 -5.34 -22.87 15.87
N ALA A 174 -4.37 -23.55 15.26
CA ALA A 174 -4.19 -25.01 15.38
C ALA A 174 -3.85 -25.43 16.81
N LEU A 175 -2.99 -24.67 17.51
CA LEU A 175 -2.66 -24.91 18.92
C LEU A 175 -3.89 -24.73 19.81
N PHE A 176 -4.66 -23.66 19.61
CA PHE A 176 -5.90 -23.43 20.34
C PHE A 176 -6.88 -24.59 20.16
N ARG A 177 -7.15 -25.00 18.92
CA ARG A 177 -8.05 -26.14 18.64
C ARG A 177 -7.53 -27.46 19.19
N SER A 178 -6.21 -27.64 19.23
CA SER A 178 -5.60 -28.83 19.83
C SER A 178 -5.80 -28.91 21.35
N ILE A 179 -5.85 -27.77 22.05
CA ILE A 179 -6.12 -27.71 23.50
C ILE A 179 -7.59 -28.09 23.82
N PHE A 180 -8.54 -27.77 22.94
CA PHE A 180 -9.97 -28.07 23.15
C PHE A 180 -10.41 -29.43 22.56
N GLY A 181 -9.49 -30.38 22.45
CA GLY A 181 -9.80 -31.76 22.03
C GLY A 181 -9.81 -32.00 20.52
N GLY A 182 -9.43 -31.00 19.71
CA GLY A 182 -9.07 -31.22 18.31
C GLY A 182 -7.69 -31.87 18.18
N SER A 183 -7.41 -32.51 17.05
CA SER A 183 -6.05 -32.89 16.67
C SER A 183 -5.75 -32.22 15.34
N GLU A 184 -5.13 -31.05 15.37
CA GLU A 184 -4.79 -30.32 14.16
C GLU A 184 -3.31 -30.00 14.10
N CYS A 185 -2.70 -30.34 12.97
CA CYS A 185 -1.30 -30.04 12.73
C CYS A 185 -1.11 -28.53 12.49
N PRO A 186 -0.16 -27.87 13.19
CA PRO A 186 0.14 -26.45 12.99
C PRO A 186 0.96 -26.17 11.71
N TYR A 187 1.42 -27.21 11.02
CA TYR A 187 2.23 -27.12 9.81
C TYR A 187 1.51 -27.77 8.63
N LEU A 188 1.80 -27.28 7.42
CA LEU A 188 1.49 -27.99 6.19
C LEU A 188 2.62 -28.98 5.92
N ILE A 189 2.38 -30.27 6.14
CA ILE A 189 3.38 -31.31 5.92
C ILE A 189 3.19 -31.91 4.53
N LEU A 190 4.19 -31.75 3.66
CA LEU A 190 4.22 -32.40 2.34
C LEU A 190 5.18 -33.59 2.38
N LYS A 191 4.67 -34.80 2.10
CA LYS A 191 5.47 -36.03 2.05
C LYS A 191 5.74 -36.41 0.61
N VAL A 192 6.97 -36.27 0.14
CA VAL A 192 7.31 -36.41 -1.29
C VAL A 192 8.43 -37.40 -1.52
N ARG A 193 8.50 -37.98 -2.72
CA ARG A 193 9.66 -38.74 -3.19
C ARG A 193 10.55 -37.86 -4.05
N ARG A 194 11.87 -37.98 -3.93
CA ARG A 194 12.84 -37.12 -4.62
C ARG A 194 12.70 -37.19 -6.15
N GLU A 195 12.51 -38.39 -6.68
CA GLU A 195 12.23 -38.64 -8.10
C GLU A 195 10.82 -38.22 -8.56
N HIS A 196 9.91 -37.85 -7.66
CA HIS A 196 8.50 -37.53 -8.00
C HIS A 196 7.99 -36.24 -7.35
N ILE A 197 8.87 -35.29 -7.00
CA ILE A 197 8.53 -34.06 -6.25
C ILE A 197 7.32 -33.34 -6.84
N VAL A 198 7.31 -33.09 -8.15
CA VAL A 198 6.25 -32.31 -8.80
C VAL A 198 4.89 -32.99 -8.66
N ARG A 199 4.80 -34.28 -9.00
CA ARG A 199 3.55 -35.03 -8.96
C ARG A 199 3.03 -35.19 -7.54
N ASP A 200 3.91 -35.57 -6.61
CA ASP A 200 3.54 -35.82 -5.21
C ASP A 200 3.10 -34.51 -4.52
N THR A 201 3.77 -33.39 -4.80
CA THR A 201 3.41 -32.06 -4.30
C THR A 201 2.07 -31.58 -4.85
N LEU A 202 1.84 -31.66 -6.16
CA LEU A 202 0.59 -31.18 -6.78
C LEU A 202 -0.63 -31.94 -6.26
N LEU A 203 -0.53 -33.26 -6.12
CA LEU A 203 -1.61 -34.07 -5.54
C LEU A 203 -1.95 -33.61 -4.12
N GLN A 204 -0.93 -33.36 -3.29
CA GLN A 204 -1.15 -32.92 -1.90
C GLN A 204 -1.67 -31.49 -1.81
N ILE A 205 -1.14 -30.54 -2.60
CA ILE A 205 -1.65 -29.16 -2.63
C ILE A 205 -3.11 -29.14 -3.08
N SER A 206 -3.46 -29.90 -4.12
CA SER A 206 -4.84 -29.96 -4.63
C SER A 206 -5.85 -30.56 -3.65
N ALA A 207 -5.38 -31.39 -2.72
CA ALA A 207 -6.21 -32.05 -1.72
C ALA A 207 -6.39 -31.23 -0.42
N ASN A 208 -5.56 -30.19 -0.20
CA ASN A 208 -5.61 -29.35 1.00
C ASN A 208 -6.50 -28.12 0.79
N GLY A 209 -7.15 -27.67 1.87
CA GLY A 209 -7.96 -26.46 1.86
C GLY A 209 -7.12 -25.19 1.79
N GLY A 210 -7.71 -24.09 1.31
CA GLY A 210 -7.00 -22.81 1.15
C GLY A 210 -6.40 -22.22 2.43
N ASP A 211 -6.93 -22.58 3.61
CA ASP A 211 -6.37 -22.14 4.89
C ASP A 211 -5.21 -23.02 5.39
N ASP A 212 -5.18 -24.31 5.04
CA ASP A 212 -4.03 -25.18 5.31
C ASP A 212 -2.81 -24.77 4.50
N LEU A 213 -3.02 -24.24 3.28
CA LEU A 213 -1.95 -23.71 2.43
C LEU A 213 -1.26 -22.45 3.01
N LYS A 214 -1.85 -21.83 4.04
CA LYS A 214 -1.27 -20.70 4.76
C LYS A 214 -0.49 -21.12 6.01
N LYS A 215 -0.48 -22.41 6.36
CA LYS A 215 0.36 -22.94 7.44
C LYS A 215 1.83 -22.94 6.99
N PRO A 216 2.79 -22.78 7.92
CA PRO A 216 4.19 -22.94 7.58
C PRO A 216 4.45 -24.33 7.00
N LEU A 217 5.22 -24.37 5.92
CA LEU A 217 5.52 -25.57 5.14
C LEU A 217 6.61 -26.40 5.84
N LYS A 218 6.44 -27.73 5.84
CA LYS A 218 7.50 -28.69 6.14
C LYS A 218 7.49 -29.78 5.08
N VAL A 219 8.65 -30.07 4.50
CA VAL A 219 8.79 -31.13 3.49
C VAL A 219 9.52 -32.33 4.10
N ILE A 220 8.95 -33.51 3.91
CA ILE A 220 9.52 -34.78 4.36
C ILE A 220 9.77 -35.65 3.12
N PHE A 221 11.04 -35.94 2.85
CA PHE A 221 11.41 -36.87 1.78
C PHE A 221 11.28 -38.31 2.26
N LYS A 222 10.55 -39.14 1.51
CA LYS A 222 10.37 -40.56 1.88
C LYS A 222 11.72 -41.28 1.85
N GLY A 223 12.10 -41.86 2.98
CA GLY A 223 13.37 -42.59 3.12
C GLY A 223 14.55 -41.74 3.55
N GLU A 224 14.34 -40.45 3.86
CA GLU A 224 15.36 -39.55 4.39
C GLU A 224 15.00 -39.14 5.83
N GLU A 225 15.98 -39.08 6.74
CA GLU A 225 15.75 -38.64 8.13
C GLU A 225 15.65 -37.11 8.27
N GLY A 226 16.04 -36.37 7.23
CA GLY A 226 15.99 -34.90 7.21
C GLY A 226 14.59 -34.36 6.95
N ILE A 227 14.19 -33.36 7.75
CA ILE A 227 13.01 -32.52 7.47
C ILE A 227 13.53 -31.20 6.91
N ASP A 228 13.10 -30.84 5.70
CA ASP A 228 13.39 -29.53 5.12
C ASP A 228 12.37 -28.52 5.66
N GLU A 229 12.85 -27.65 6.55
CA GLU A 229 12.07 -26.59 7.21
C GLU A 229 12.29 -25.21 6.58
N GLY A 230 13.03 -25.11 5.47
CA GLY A 230 13.19 -23.87 4.72
C GLY A 230 14.64 -23.55 4.34
N GLY A 231 14.90 -23.57 3.03
CA GLY A 231 15.93 -22.81 2.34
C GLY A 231 15.31 -21.79 1.40
#